data_AF-A0A7V2QFG7-F1
#
_entry.id   AF-A0A7V2QFG7-F1
#
_cell.length_a   1.000
_cell.length_b   1.000
_cell.length_c   1.000
_cell.angle_alpha   90.00
_cell.angle_beta   90.00
_cell.angle_gamma   90.00
#
_symmetry.space_group_name_H-M   'P 1'
#
loop_
_entity.id
_entity.type
_entity.pdbx_description
1 polymer ?
#
loop_
_entity_poly.entity_id
_entity_poly.type
_entity_poly.pdbx_seq_one_letter_code
_entity_poly.pdbx_strand_id
1 'polypeptide(L)'
;MRMRSFPAYRFSMRARLGIGLAIATLLLLITGGIFFQQITTLANTLVELQTAERQLSIVLEARHWVAGLILTIQSETEREVPSSFVEHVRAAARALDDRKNQLIVQAAYLPEDDPLRLQMNQVVEDLQEILDLAIPTTQYAEDRNWTAVRIRSQRLLELHRQAEWDVYRMVTTARERRHKAQEQAIAVARRLVTGPTLAIVFLLVIVALVTVVNVEGVIREIERLSISARRLAEGRFDERVPITREDEFGQLARTFNLMAAQLEELYASLEQRVAERTEALRRRTAQLEAAAVVAREAAAIRDVDTLLDEAVRLISSRFGFYHAGIFLVDEAGEYAILRAASSEGGRRMLARGHKLAVGRVGIVGYVAGTGEPRIALDVGEDAVFFDNPDLPLTRSEMALPLRVHGRVIGVLDVQSEEPAAFSEEDIAVLQVMADQIALAIENARLLEESQRTLRELERLYGERVREAWQRWIVQRPAAYRYTGVAVEPLSEPVRPAGDGTDSRRLTIPIRLWGQTIGTILLRRTEEQPPWSLDERRLAEEIGEQIALALESARLLEETQERAAREQMLSEMTAQLTRSLDVETLLQTALRELARLPEVDEIAVYLGPEEGDGRKEVQVEAGPADED
;
A
#
# COMPACT_ATOMS: atom_id res chain seq x y z
N MET A 1 51.58 -26.42 10.08
CA MET A 1 51.80 -26.83 8.68
C MET A 1 50.55 -26.46 7.90
N ARG A 2 50.59 -25.37 7.10
CA ARG A 2 49.42 -24.84 6.36
C ARG A 2 49.04 -25.81 5.23
N MET A 3 47.86 -26.42 5.32
CA MET A 3 47.26 -27.17 4.22
C MET A 3 47.03 -26.21 3.04
N ARG A 4 47.73 -26.46 1.93
CA ARG A 4 47.50 -25.78 0.65
C ARG A 4 46.07 -26.07 0.21
N SER A 5 45.30 -25.01 0.01
CA SER A 5 43.99 -25.03 -0.65
C SER A 5 44.13 -25.62 -2.04
N PHE A 6 43.44 -26.72 -2.32
CA PHE A 6 43.24 -27.24 -3.66
C PHE A 6 42.54 -26.17 -4.55
N PRO A 7 42.86 -26.07 -5.84
CA PRO A 7 42.26 -25.09 -6.72
C PRO A 7 40.74 -25.26 -6.79
N ALA A 8 40.01 -24.14 -6.71
CA ALA A 8 38.56 -24.09 -6.76
C ALA A 8 38.03 -24.84 -7.98
N TYR A 9 37.12 -25.79 -7.73
CA TYR A 9 36.52 -26.66 -8.76
C TYR A 9 35.79 -25.82 -9.82
N ARG A 10 36.42 -25.62 -10.98
CA ARG A 10 35.91 -24.90 -12.16
C ARG A 10 34.80 -25.62 -12.93
N PHE A 11 34.38 -26.79 -12.48
CA PHE A 11 33.38 -27.58 -13.20
C PHE A 11 31.97 -27.18 -12.79
N SER A 12 31.16 -26.86 -13.81
CA SER A 12 29.71 -26.68 -13.71
C SER A 12 29.05 -27.90 -13.06
N MET A 13 27.86 -27.72 -12.49
CA MET A 13 27.13 -28.82 -11.86
C MET A 13 26.92 -29.99 -12.84
N ARG A 14 26.66 -29.67 -14.12
CA ARG A 14 26.59 -30.64 -15.21
C ARG A 14 27.90 -31.38 -15.45
N ALA A 15 29.04 -30.68 -15.40
CA ALA A 15 30.34 -31.31 -15.60
C ALA A 15 30.74 -32.25 -14.44
N ARG A 16 30.35 -31.93 -13.20
CA ARG A 16 30.59 -32.84 -12.05
C ARG A 16 29.75 -34.11 -12.14
N LEU A 17 28.48 -33.98 -12.52
CA LEU A 17 27.60 -35.13 -12.80
C LEU A 17 28.16 -35.97 -13.96
N GLY A 18 28.65 -35.32 -15.02
CA GLY A 18 29.29 -35.98 -16.16
C GLY A 18 30.56 -36.76 -15.78
N ILE A 19 31.43 -36.19 -14.95
CA ILE A 19 32.63 -36.86 -14.45
C ILE A 19 32.26 -38.07 -13.58
N GLY A 20 31.27 -37.92 -12.69
CA GLY A 20 30.76 -39.02 -11.87
C GLY A 20 30.22 -40.18 -12.72
N LEU A 21 29.45 -39.86 -13.76
CA LEU A 21 28.94 -40.85 -14.70
C LEU A 21 30.07 -41.54 -15.47
N ALA A 22 31.05 -40.79 -15.97
CA ALA A 22 32.19 -41.34 -16.70
C ALA A 22 33.04 -42.30 -15.85
N ILE A 23 33.29 -41.96 -14.58
CA ILE A 23 34.00 -42.84 -13.64
C ILE A 23 33.20 -44.11 -13.39
N ALA A 24 31.88 -43.99 -13.19
CA ALA A 24 31.01 -45.16 -13.00
C ALA A 24 31.03 -46.07 -14.25
N THR A 25 30.98 -45.50 -15.46
CA THR A 25 31.06 -46.26 -16.72
C THR A 25 32.41 -46.97 -16.87
N LEU A 26 33.52 -46.29 -16.57
CA LEU A 26 34.86 -46.88 -16.63
C LEU A 26 35.01 -48.07 -15.67
N LEU A 27 34.52 -47.92 -14.44
CA LEU A 27 34.54 -49.00 -13.45
C LEU A 27 33.67 -50.19 -13.87
N LEU A 28 32.54 -49.93 -14.51
CA LEU A 28 31.66 -50.98 -15.07
C LEU A 28 32.37 -51.78 -16.18
N LEU A 29 33.10 -51.09 -17.07
CA LEU A 29 33.89 -51.72 -18.12
C LEU A 29 35.02 -52.60 -17.56
N ILE A 30 35.75 -52.11 -16.56
CA ILE A 30 36.82 -52.87 -15.89
C ILE A 30 36.26 -54.14 -15.22
N THR A 31 35.14 -54.00 -14.51
CA THR A 31 34.48 -55.12 -13.82
C THR A 31 33.95 -56.17 -14.81
N GLY A 32 33.40 -55.73 -15.94
CA GLY A 32 32.95 -56.61 -17.02
C GLY A 32 34.07 -57.41 -17.67
N GLY A 33 35.25 -56.80 -17.89
CA GLY A 33 36.42 -57.49 -18.45
C GLY A 33 36.95 -58.60 -17.53
N ILE A 34 37.04 -58.32 -16.23
CA ILE A 34 37.47 -59.33 -15.22
C ILE A 34 36.48 -60.49 -15.19
N PHE A 35 35.18 -60.21 -15.24
CA PHE A 35 34.13 -61.22 -15.25
C PHE A 35 34.21 -62.14 -16.48
N PHE A 36 34.44 -61.56 -17.67
CA PHE A 36 34.63 -62.32 -18.90
C PHE A 36 35.82 -63.30 -18.81
N GLN A 37 36.97 -62.83 -18.31
CA GLN A 37 38.15 -63.68 -18.12
C GLN A 37 37.89 -64.84 -17.14
N GLN A 38 37.16 -64.58 -16.05
CA GLN A 38 36.82 -65.62 -15.07
C GLN A 38 35.84 -66.67 -15.65
N ILE A 39 34.86 -66.26 -16.47
CA ILE A 39 33.95 -67.19 -17.15
C ILE A 39 34.72 -68.13 -18.08
N THR A 40 35.65 -67.59 -18.88
CA THR A 40 36.45 -68.42 -19.79
C THR A 40 37.32 -69.43 -19.01
N THR A 41 37.88 -69.01 -17.88
CA THR A 41 38.65 -69.90 -16.98
C THR A 41 37.77 -71.01 -16.41
N LEU A 42 36.55 -70.67 -15.95
CA LEU A 42 35.60 -71.65 -15.44
C LEU A 42 35.22 -72.67 -16.52
N ALA A 43 34.93 -72.20 -17.74
CA ALA A 43 34.59 -73.06 -18.87
C ALA A 43 35.70 -74.09 -19.16
N ASN A 44 36.97 -73.66 -19.16
CA ASN A 44 38.11 -74.56 -19.35
C ASN A 44 38.22 -75.59 -18.22
N THR A 45 38.10 -75.17 -16.94
CA THR A 45 38.16 -76.11 -15.80
C THR A 45 37.01 -77.11 -15.78
N LEU A 46 35.82 -76.74 -16.29
CA LEU A 46 34.69 -77.66 -16.42
C LEU A 46 34.94 -78.72 -17.49
N VAL A 47 35.58 -78.35 -18.61
CA VAL A 47 35.99 -79.31 -19.66
C VAL A 47 37.03 -80.30 -19.12
N GLU A 48 38.00 -79.82 -18.33
CA GLU A 48 39.00 -80.68 -17.67
C GLU A 48 38.35 -81.65 -16.68
N LEU A 49 37.40 -81.17 -15.87
CA LEU A 49 36.64 -82.01 -14.94
C LEU A 49 35.86 -83.10 -15.69
N GLN A 50 35.14 -82.74 -16.75
CA GLN A 50 34.37 -83.68 -17.56
C GLN A 50 35.28 -84.74 -18.22
N THR A 51 36.48 -84.34 -18.64
CA THR A 51 37.49 -85.24 -19.20
C THR A 51 38.01 -86.22 -18.14
N ALA A 52 38.34 -85.73 -16.95
CA ALA A 52 38.77 -86.56 -15.83
C ALA A 52 37.68 -87.53 -15.35
N GLU A 53 36.40 -87.11 -15.36
CA GLU A 53 35.27 -87.99 -15.07
C GLU A 53 35.14 -89.12 -16.10
N ARG A 54 35.26 -88.80 -17.39
CA ARG A 54 35.20 -89.79 -18.46
C ARG A 54 36.32 -90.82 -18.35
N GLN A 55 37.55 -90.37 -18.07
CA GLN A 55 38.70 -91.24 -17.85
C GLN A 55 38.50 -92.15 -16.63
N LEU A 56 38.02 -91.60 -15.50
CA LEU A 56 37.74 -92.39 -14.30
C LEU A 56 36.67 -93.47 -14.57
N SER A 57 35.62 -93.15 -15.32
CA SER A 57 34.57 -94.12 -15.67
C SER A 57 35.16 -95.32 -16.42
N ILE A 58 35.99 -95.06 -17.44
CA ILE A 58 36.63 -96.10 -18.27
C ILE A 58 37.59 -96.95 -17.42
N VAL A 59 38.36 -96.30 -16.56
CA VAL A 59 39.31 -96.98 -15.66
C VAL A 59 38.60 -97.83 -14.59
N LEU A 60 37.43 -97.41 -14.11
CA LEU A 60 36.59 -98.23 -13.21
C LEU A 60 35.99 -99.45 -13.91
N GLU A 61 35.58 -99.30 -15.17
CA GLU A 61 35.13 -100.43 -16.00
C GLU A 61 36.25 -101.45 -16.24
N ALA A 62 37.51 -101.01 -16.36
CA ALA A 62 38.66 -101.90 -16.57
C ALA A 62 38.81 -102.98 -15.50
N ARG A 63 38.52 -102.66 -14.23
CA ARG A 63 38.53 -103.64 -13.14
C ARG A 63 37.51 -104.76 -13.37
N HIS A 64 36.34 -104.42 -13.92
CA HIS A 64 35.30 -105.39 -14.21
C HIS A 64 35.69 -106.30 -15.39
N TRP A 65 36.39 -105.77 -16.40
CA TRP A 65 36.87 -106.56 -17.55
C TRP A 65 37.90 -107.60 -17.15
N VAL A 66 38.87 -107.20 -16.32
CA VAL A 66 39.97 -108.07 -15.86
C VAL A 66 39.43 -109.24 -15.02
N ALA A 67 38.38 -109.01 -14.22
CA ALA A 67 37.70 -110.07 -13.47
C ALA A 67 36.88 -111.03 -14.35
N GLY A 68 36.27 -110.54 -15.44
CA GLY A 68 35.32 -111.30 -16.26
C GLY A 68 35.91 -112.56 -16.88
N LEU A 69 37.06 -112.47 -17.56
CA LEU A 69 37.67 -113.61 -18.25
C LEU A 69 38.10 -114.72 -17.27
N ILE A 70 38.65 -114.35 -16.12
CA ILE A 70 39.12 -115.30 -15.10
C ILE A 70 37.94 -116.00 -14.43
N LEU A 71 36.87 -115.28 -14.10
CA LEU A 71 35.65 -115.87 -13.55
C LEU A 71 35.03 -116.86 -14.54
N THR A 72 35.00 -116.53 -15.84
CA THR A 72 34.54 -117.45 -16.89
C THR A 72 35.43 -118.69 -16.96
N ILE A 73 36.76 -118.53 -16.98
CA ILE A 73 37.70 -119.65 -17.03
C ILE A 73 37.57 -120.53 -15.78
N GLN A 74 37.56 -119.97 -14.57
CA GLN A 74 37.43 -120.71 -13.31
C GLN A 74 36.10 -121.45 -13.22
N SER A 75 34.98 -120.76 -13.47
CA SER A 75 33.65 -121.36 -13.36
C SER A 75 33.42 -122.51 -14.33
N GLU A 76 34.04 -122.47 -15.52
CA GLU A 76 33.93 -123.54 -16.51
C GLU A 76 34.98 -124.65 -16.29
N THR A 77 36.15 -124.37 -15.69
CA THR A 77 37.12 -125.43 -15.34
C THR A 77 36.62 -126.35 -14.22
N GLU A 78 35.76 -125.86 -13.33
CA GLU A 78 35.14 -126.66 -12.26
C GLU A 78 34.02 -127.58 -12.76
N ARG A 79 33.44 -127.32 -13.95
CA ARG A 79 32.24 -128.00 -14.44
C ARG A 79 32.49 -129.19 -15.37
N GLU A 80 33.73 -129.40 -15.82
CA GLU A 80 34.15 -130.51 -16.71
C GLU A 80 33.29 -130.72 -17.98
N VAL A 81 32.64 -129.67 -18.52
CA VAL A 81 31.88 -129.74 -19.78
C VAL A 81 32.73 -129.16 -20.93
N PRO A 82 33.18 -129.97 -21.92
CA PRO A 82 34.21 -129.53 -22.88
C PRO A 82 33.75 -128.48 -23.89
N SER A 83 32.49 -128.49 -24.33
CA SER A 83 32.03 -127.68 -25.46
C SER A 83 31.63 -126.25 -25.09
N SER A 84 31.10 -126.01 -23.89
CA SER A 84 30.71 -124.66 -23.43
C SER A 84 31.92 -123.82 -23.00
N PHE A 85 32.95 -124.46 -22.43
CA PHE A 85 34.19 -123.80 -21.99
C PHE A 85 34.85 -123.02 -23.13
N VAL A 86 35.04 -123.67 -24.28
CA VAL A 86 35.72 -123.07 -25.44
C VAL A 86 34.98 -121.84 -25.96
N GLU A 87 33.65 -121.92 -26.06
CA GLU A 87 32.81 -120.84 -26.56
C GLU A 87 32.79 -119.65 -25.59
N HIS A 88 32.62 -119.91 -24.29
CA HIS A 88 32.62 -118.87 -23.25
C HIS A 88 33.98 -118.19 -23.10
N VAL A 89 35.08 -118.93 -23.11
CA VAL A 89 36.43 -118.35 -23.01
C VAL A 89 36.77 -117.54 -24.27
N ARG A 90 36.37 -118.00 -25.46
CA ARG A 90 36.59 -117.25 -26.71
C ARG A 90 35.74 -115.98 -26.76
N ALA A 91 34.49 -116.02 -26.29
CA ALA A 91 33.64 -114.84 -26.18
C ALA A 91 34.18 -113.82 -25.16
N ALA A 92 34.61 -114.29 -23.99
CA ALA A 92 35.23 -113.45 -22.97
C ALA A 92 36.58 -112.87 -23.43
N ALA A 93 37.40 -113.62 -24.15
CA ALA A 93 38.66 -113.15 -24.72
C ALA A 93 38.43 -112.07 -25.80
N ARG A 94 37.43 -112.23 -26.67
CA ARG A 94 37.05 -111.17 -27.64
C ARG A 94 36.57 -109.90 -26.93
N ALA A 95 35.72 -110.05 -25.92
CA ALA A 95 35.26 -108.90 -25.14
C ALA A 95 36.41 -108.19 -24.43
N LEU A 96 37.38 -108.95 -23.90
CA LEU A 96 38.57 -108.40 -23.26
C LEU A 96 39.49 -107.69 -24.28
N ASP A 97 39.63 -108.25 -25.49
CA ASP A 97 40.41 -107.66 -26.58
C ASP A 97 39.81 -106.33 -27.07
N ASP A 98 38.49 -106.28 -27.26
CA ASP A 98 37.77 -105.05 -27.61
C ASP A 98 38.00 -103.96 -26.55
N ARG A 99 37.96 -104.33 -25.27
CA ARG A 99 38.16 -103.40 -24.15
C ARG A 99 39.61 -102.97 -23.97
N LYS A 100 40.57 -103.86 -24.20
CA LYS A 100 42.00 -103.52 -24.31
C LYS A 100 42.22 -102.49 -25.42
N ASN A 101 41.64 -102.70 -26.60
CA ASN A 101 41.74 -101.75 -27.71
C ASN A 101 41.11 -100.38 -27.37
N GLN A 102 40.04 -100.35 -26.57
CA GLN A 102 39.50 -99.08 -26.05
C GLN A 102 40.49 -98.36 -25.12
N LEU A 103 41.22 -99.07 -24.26
CA LEU A 103 42.27 -98.46 -23.42
C LEU A 103 43.42 -97.89 -24.26
N ILE A 104 43.83 -98.56 -25.33
CA ILE A 104 44.84 -98.05 -26.27
C ILE A 104 44.40 -96.71 -26.86
N VAL A 105 43.16 -96.64 -27.36
CA VAL A 105 42.61 -95.41 -27.94
C VAL A 105 42.56 -94.29 -26.90
N GLN A 106 42.21 -94.59 -25.64
CA GLN A 106 42.15 -93.59 -24.58
C GLN A 106 43.54 -93.12 -24.13
N ALA A 107 44.52 -94.03 -24.07
CA ALA A 107 45.90 -93.71 -23.76
C ALA A 107 46.52 -92.77 -24.81
N ALA A 108 46.10 -92.87 -26.07
CA ALA A 108 46.58 -92.00 -27.15
C ALA A 108 46.16 -90.52 -26.99
N TYR A 109 45.11 -90.23 -26.22
CA TYR A 109 44.69 -88.84 -25.93
C TYR A 109 45.49 -88.18 -24.79
N LEU A 110 46.40 -88.92 -24.16
CA LEU A 110 47.24 -88.41 -23.07
C LEU A 110 48.67 -88.14 -23.58
N PRO A 111 49.42 -87.18 -22.99
CA PRO A 111 50.85 -86.99 -23.27
C PRO A 111 51.67 -88.25 -23.03
N GLU A 112 52.82 -88.41 -23.72
CA GLU A 112 53.64 -89.63 -23.65
C GLU A 112 54.24 -89.90 -22.26
N ASP A 113 54.54 -88.83 -21.53
CA ASP A 113 55.08 -88.82 -20.17
C ASP A 113 54.00 -88.89 -19.08
N ASP A 114 52.72 -88.95 -19.47
CA ASP A 114 51.60 -88.93 -18.54
C ASP A 114 51.55 -90.22 -17.69
N PRO A 115 51.58 -90.12 -16.35
CA PRO A 115 51.55 -91.29 -15.47
C PRO A 115 50.34 -92.21 -15.68
N LEU A 116 49.18 -91.66 -16.03
CA LEU A 116 47.98 -92.44 -16.31
C LEU A 116 48.12 -93.15 -17.66
N ARG A 117 48.73 -92.52 -18.67
CA ARG A 117 49.03 -93.17 -19.96
C ARG A 117 49.97 -94.35 -19.78
N LEU A 118 51.05 -94.18 -19.02
CA LEU A 118 52.00 -95.24 -18.73
C LEU A 118 51.32 -96.41 -18.03
N GLN A 119 50.46 -96.14 -17.05
CA GLN A 119 49.68 -97.17 -16.36
C GLN A 119 48.66 -97.86 -17.30
N MET A 120 48.00 -97.11 -18.18
CA MET A 120 47.07 -97.67 -19.16
C MET A 120 47.79 -98.60 -20.15
N ASN A 121 48.97 -98.21 -20.62
CA ASN A 121 49.78 -99.05 -21.50
C ASN A 121 50.24 -100.32 -20.79
N GLN A 122 50.63 -100.23 -19.51
CA GLN A 122 50.99 -101.41 -18.71
C GLN A 122 49.80 -102.38 -18.56
N VAL A 123 48.60 -101.85 -18.25
CA VAL A 123 47.38 -102.68 -18.20
C VAL A 123 47.07 -103.30 -19.56
N VAL A 124 47.24 -102.56 -20.66
CA VAL A 124 47.07 -103.11 -22.02
C VAL A 124 48.04 -104.27 -22.28
N GLU A 125 49.29 -104.15 -21.85
CA GLU A 125 50.31 -105.18 -21.97
C GLU A 125 49.95 -106.41 -21.12
N ASP A 126 49.56 -106.22 -19.85
CA ASP A 126 49.09 -107.31 -18.98
C ASP A 126 47.87 -108.03 -19.59
N LEU A 127 46.92 -107.28 -20.17
CA LEU A 127 45.75 -107.83 -20.85
C LEU A 127 46.13 -108.61 -22.12
N GLN A 128 47.11 -108.13 -22.87
CA GLN A 128 47.64 -108.82 -24.04
C GLN A 128 48.29 -110.14 -23.63
N GLU A 129 49.11 -110.15 -22.58
CA GLU A 129 49.71 -111.38 -22.06
C GLU A 129 48.65 -112.40 -21.61
N ILE A 130 47.58 -111.92 -20.96
CA ILE A 130 46.43 -112.76 -20.59
C ILE A 130 45.77 -113.36 -21.85
N LEU A 131 45.54 -112.57 -22.91
CA LEU A 131 44.92 -113.05 -24.16
C LEU A 131 45.81 -114.05 -24.90
N ASP A 132 47.10 -113.77 -25.00
CA ASP A 132 48.10 -114.63 -25.65
C ASP A 132 48.21 -115.99 -24.95
N LEU A 133 47.91 -116.05 -23.64
CA LEU A 133 47.86 -117.29 -22.89
C LEU A 133 46.46 -117.95 -22.93
N ALA A 134 45.38 -117.18 -22.87
CA ALA A 134 44.01 -117.69 -22.82
C ALA A 134 43.55 -118.29 -24.16
N ILE A 135 43.85 -117.66 -25.30
CA ILE A 135 43.39 -118.10 -26.61
C ILE A 135 43.95 -119.50 -26.96
N PRO A 136 45.26 -119.77 -26.87
CA PRO A 136 45.80 -121.10 -27.14
C PRO A 136 45.31 -122.14 -26.12
N THR A 137 44.95 -121.73 -24.89
CA THR A 137 44.41 -122.66 -23.88
C THR A 137 43.08 -123.27 -24.30
N THR A 138 42.28 -122.57 -25.11
CA THR A 138 41.05 -123.16 -25.70
C THR A 138 41.35 -124.33 -26.64
N GLN A 139 42.47 -124.30 -27.36
CA GLN A 139 42.88 -125.36 -28.27
C GLN A 139 43.28 -126.64 -27.51
N TYR A 140 43.97 -126.51 -26.37
CA TYR A 140 44.25 -127.64 -25.48
C TYR A 140 42.98 -128.23 -24.85
N ALA A 141 41.95 -127.41 -24.62
CA ALA A 141 40.65 -127.88 -24.16
C ALA A 141 39.90 -128.65 -25.26
N GLU A 142 39.95 -128.17 -26.51
CA GLU A 142 39.44 -128.88 -27.70
C GLU A 142 40.13 -130.25 -27.88
N ASP A 143 41.46 -130.30 -27.65
CA ASP A 143 42.28 -131.52 -27.67
C ASP A 143 42.09 -132.43 -26.42
N ARG A 144 41.17 -132.08 -25.51
CA ARG A 144 40.90 -132.75 -24.22
C ARG A 144 42.10 -132.89 -23.29
N ASN A 145 43.11 -132.02 -23.43
CA ASN A 145 44.31 -132.00 -22.58
C ASN A 145 44.10 -131.14 -21.33
N TRP A 146 43.29 -131.66 -20.41
CA TRP A 146 42.90 -130.96 -19.17
C TRP A 146 44.07 -130.65 -18.23
N THR A 147 45.14 -131.45 -18.25
CA THR A 147 46.35 -131.17 -17.48
C THR A 147 47.04 -129.90 -17.96
N ALA A 148 47.16 -129.70 -19.27
CA ALA A 148 47.72 -128.48 -19.85
C ALA A 148 46.83 -127.25 -19.57
N VAL A 149 45.51 -127.41 -19.66
CA VAL A 149 44.54 -126.35 -19.31
C VAL A 149 44.71 -125.91 -17.85
N ARG A 150 44.88 -126.85 -16.92
CA ARG A 150 45.05 -126.54 -15.49
C ARG A 150 46.38 -125.85 -15.15
N ILE A 151 47.48 -126.24 -15.79
CA ILE A 151 48.78 -125.57 -15.59
C ILE A 151 48.71 -124.13 -16.13
N ARG A 152 48.09 -123.93 -17.30
CA ARG A 152 47.94 -122.60 -17.89
C ARG A 152 46.94 -121.73 -17.14
N SER A 153 45.88 -122.30 -16.56
CA SER A 153 44.93 -121.54 -15.73
C SER A 153 45.58 -121.00 -14.45
N GLN A 154 46.53 -121.73 -13.85
CA GLN A 154 47.32 -121.21 -12.73
C GLN A 154 48.17 -120.00 -13.13
N ARG A 155 48.81 -120.04 -14.30
CA ARG A 155 49.59 -118.90 -14.80
C ARG A 155 48.70 -117.71 -15.17
N LEU A 156 47.51 -117.94 -15.72
CA LEU A 156 46.50 -116.90 -15.95
C LEU A 156 46.07 -116.21 -14.64
N LEU A 157 45.93 -116.95 -13.54
CA LEU A 157 45.60 -116.39 -12.22
C LEU A 157 46.72 -115.50 -11.64
N GLU A 158 47.98 -115.78 -11.98
CA GLU A 158 49.10 -114.90 -11.61
C GLU A 158 49.06 -113.60 -12.42
N LEU A 159 48.93 -113.69 -13.74
CA LEU A 159 48.81 -112.52 -14.62
C LEU A 159 47.59 -111.65 -14.30
N HIS A 160 46.47 -112.28 -13.94
CA HIS A 160 45.28 -111.56 -13.48
C HIS A 160 45.51 -110.76 -12.20
N ARG A 161 46.20 -111.33 -11.21
CA ARG A 161 46.53 -110.61 -9.97
C ARG A 161 47.44 -109.41 -10.23
N GLN A 162 48.37 -109.54 -11.19
CA GLN A 162 49.21 -108.43 -11.64
C GLN A 162 48.37 -107.35 -12.34
N ALA A 163 47.51 -107.75 -13.30
CA ALA A 163 46.61 -106.84 -13.99
C ALA A 163 45.63 -106.14 -13.03
N GLU A 164 45.10 -106.82 -12.02
CA GLU A 164 44.26 -106.20 -10.99
C GLU A 164 45.00 -105.14 -10.19
N TRP A 165 46.27 -105.40 -9.86
CA TRP A 165 47.10 -104.43 -9.14
C TRP A 165 47.40 -103.19 -10.01
N ASP A 166 47.66 -103.38 -11.30
CA ASP A 166 47.91 -102.28 -12.23
C ASP A 166 46.66 -101.47 -12.54
N VAL A 167 45.52 -102.13 -12.66
CA VAL A 167 44.21 -101.47 -12.73
C VAL A 167 43.92 -100.72 -11.43
N TYR A 168 44.25 -101.27 -10.26
CA TYR A 168 44.06 -100.56 -9.00
C TYR A 168 44.89 -99.26 -8.95
N ARG A 169 46.17 -99.30 -9.36
CA ARG A 169 47.04 -98.11 -9.45
C ARG A 169 46.52 -97.08 -10.46
N MET A 170 45.96 -97.54 -11.57
CA MET A 170 45.32 -96.70 -12.57
C MET A 170 44.07 -96.00 -12.01
N VAL A 171 43.21 -96.73 -11.29
CA VAL A 171 42.00 -96.19 -10.65
C VAL A 171 42.34 -95.12 -9.61
N THR A 172 43.35 -95.35 -8.78
CA THR A 172 43.76 -94.36 -7.76
C THR A 172 44.27 -93.07 -8.42
N THR A 173 45.10 -93.19 -9.46
CA THR A 173 45.62 -92.05 -10.22
C THR A 173 44.49 -91.27 -10.92
N ALA A 174 43.54 -91.96 -11.54
CA ALA A 174 42.37 -91.33 -12.17
C ALA A 174 41.44 -90.64 -11.15
N ARG A 175 41.25 -91.23 -9.97
CA ARG A 175 40.47 -90.62 -8.87
C ARG A 175 41.12 -89.33 -8.36
N GLU A 176 42.44 -89.35 -8.17
CA GLU A 176 43.17 -88.17 -7.70
C GLU A 176 43.09 -87.01 -8.72
N ARG A 177 43.20 -87.32 -10.02
CA ARG A 177 43.01 -86.34 -11.09
C ARG A 177 41.62 -85.72 -11.09
N ARG A 178 40.56 -86.53 -10.97
CA ARG A 178 39.18 -86.02 -10.86
C ARG A 178 39.02 -85.11 -9.65
N HIS A 179 39.55 -85.50 -8.49
CA HIS A 179 39.47 -84.71 -7.27
C HIS A 179 40.15 -83.34 -7.44
N LYS A 180 41.37 -83.31 -8.00
CA LYS A 180 42.10 -82.06 -8.29
C LYS A 180 41.33 -81.14 -9.25
N ALA A 181 40.79 -81.69 -10.34
CA ALA A 181 39.97 -80.92 -11.28
C ALA A 181 38.70 -80.35 -10.62
N GLN A 182 38.07 -81.11 -9.72
CA GLN A 182 36.87 -80.69 -8.99
C GLN A 182 37.17 -79.55 -8.00
N GLU A 183 38.26 -79.64 -7.24
CA GLU A 183 38.68 -78.57 -6.32
C GLU A 183 39.00 -77.28 -7.08
N GLN A 184 39.68 -77.38 -8.23
CA GLN A 184 39.98 -76.23 -9.08
C GLN A 184 38.71 -75.56 -9.62
N ALA A 185 37.75 -76.35 -10.14
CA ALA A 185 36.48 -75.82 -10.64
C ALA A 185 35.68 -75.10 -9.55
N ILE A 186 35.61 -75.65 -8.32
CA ILE A 186 34.93 -75.02 -7.18
C ILE A 186 35.63 -73.72 -6.77
N ALA A 187 36.97 -73.71 -6.74
CA ALA A 187 37.74 -72.53 -6.39
C ALA A 187 37.51 -71.39 -7.40
N VAL A 188 37.48 -71.69 -8.69
CA VAL A 188 37.17 -70.71 -9.76
C VAL A 188 35.72 -70.23 -9.63
N ALA A 189 34.75 -71.13 -9.44
CA ALA A 189 33.34 -70.78 -9.25
C ALA A 189 33.11 -69.86 -8.04
N ARG A 190 33.79 -70.12 -6.91
CA ARG A 190 33.71 -69.26 -5.72
C ARG A 190 34.26 -67.85 -6.00
N ARG A 191 35.40 -67.74 -6.71
CA ARG A 191 35.96 -66.44 -7.11
C ARG A 191 35.05 -65.65 -8.05
N LEU A 192 34.29 -66.35 -8.89
CA LEU A 192 33.33 -65.78 -9.84
C LEU A 192 32.13 -65.12 -9.15
N VAL A 193 31.80 -65.53 -7.93
CA VAL A 193 30.70 -64.94 -7.14
C VAL A 193 31.21 -63.85 -6.20
N THR A 194 32.28 -64.10 -5.45
CA THR A 194 32.73 -63.17 -4.39
C THR A 194 33.46 -61.94 -4.93
N GLY A 195 34.21 -62.06 -6.02
CA GLY A 195 34.94 -60.93 -6.60
C GLY A 195 34.00 -59.85 -7.15
N PRO A 196 33.08 -60.18 -8.07
CA PRO A 196 32.19 -59.20 -8.67
C PRO A 196 31.23 -58.58 -7.67
N THR A 197 30.73 -59.35 -6.69
CA THR A 197 29.82 -58.83 -5.66
C THR A 197 30.49 -57.76 -4.79
N LEU A 198 31.73 -57.98 -4.34
CA LEU A 198 32.49 -56.97 -3.60
C LEU A 198 32.79 -55.73 -4.46
N ALA A 199 33.13 -55.93 -5.74
CA ALA A 199 33.39 -54.82 -6.65
C ALA A 199 32.14 -53.96 -6.90
N ILE A 200 30.97 -54.59 -7.09
CA ILE A 200 29.68 -53.91 -7.27
C ILE A 200 29.29 -53.15 -6.00
N VAL A 201 29.43 -53.77 -4.82
CA VAL A 201 29.14 -53.10 -3.54
C VAL A 201 30.06 -51.90 -3.34
N PHE A 202 31.36 -52.05 -3.62
CA PHE A 202 32.32 -50.94 -3.54
C PHE A 202 31.98 -49.81 -4.51
N LEU A 203 31.60 -50.14 -5.75
CA LEU A 203 31.13 -49.16 -6.74
C LEU A 203 29.89 -48.41 -6.25
N LEU A 204 28.90 -49.12 -5.70
CA LEU A 204 27.69 -48.51 -5.15
C LEU A 204 28.01 -47.57 -3.98
N VAL A 205 28.94 -47.94 -3.10
CA VAL A 205 29.38 -47.08 -1.99
C VAL A 205 30.07 -45.82 -2.52
N ILE A 206 30.94 -45.93 -3.52
CA ILE A 206 31.58 -44.76 -4.13
C ILE A 206 30.54 -43.85 -4.78
N VAL A 207 29.62 -44.41 -5.56
CA VAL A 207 28.55 -43.64 -6.23
C VAL A 207 27.67 -42.94 -5.18
N ALA A 208 27.28 -43.64 -4.11
CA ALA A 208 26.53 -43.06 -3.01
C ALA A 208 27.31 -41.92 -2.33
N LEU A 209 28.58 -42.11 -2.01
CA LEU A 209 29.43 -41.11 -1.38
C LEU A 209 29.59 -39.86 -2.26
N VAL A 210 29.87 -40.03 -3.56
CA VAL A 210 29.96 -38.93 -4.53
C VAL A 210 28.62 -38.20 -4.64
N THR A 211 27.51 -38.93 -4.61
CA THR A 211 26.16 -38.33 -4.66
C THR A 211 25.90 -37.49 -3.42
N VAL A 212 26.15 -38.01 -2.23
CA VAL A 212 25.96 -37.29 -0.95
C VAL A 212 26.79 -36.01 -0.92
N VAL A 213 28.07 -36.08 -1.26
CA VAL A 213 28.96 -34.90 -1.27
C VAL A 213 28.48 -33.83 -2.25
N ASN A 214 27.97 -34.22 -3.44
CA ASN A 214 27.42 -33.27 -4.39
C ASN A 214 26.10 -32.66 -3.89
N VAL A 215 25.20 -33.47 -3.32
CA VAL A 215 23.89 -33.01 -2.82
C VAL A 215 24.07 -32.04 -1.64
N GLU A 216 24.94 -32.36 -0.68
CA GLU A 216 25.24 -31.45 0.44
C GLU A 216 25.82 -30.11 -0.05
N GLY A 217 26.67 -30.15 -1.09
CA GLY A 217 27.23 -28.95 -1.68
C GLY A 217 26.18 -28.04 -2.33
N VAL A 218 25.13 -28.61 -2.91
CA VAL A 218 24.03 -27.88 -3.55
C VAL A 218 23.08 -27.28 -2.52
N ILE A 219 22.64 -28.10 -1.55
CA ILE A 219 21.70 -27.66 -0.50
C ILE A 219 22.26 -26.46 0.24
N ARG A 220 23.55 -26.50 0.59
CA ARG A 220 24.21 -25.43 1.35
C ARG A 220 24.22 -24.09 0.62
N GLU A 221 24.40 -24.08 -0.70
CA GLU A 221 24.38 -22.82 -1.47
C GLU A 221 22.95 -22.29 -1.66
N ILE A 222 21.97 -23.17 -1.85
CA ILE A 222 20.56 -22.78 -1.91
C ILE A 222 20.11 -22.17 -0.58
N GLU A 223 20.49 -22.77 0.55
CA GLU A 223 20.14 -22.26 1.88
C GLU A 223 20.75 -20.88 2.13
N ARG A 224 22.01 -20.66 1.73
CA ARG A 224 22.66 -19.34 1.81
C ARG A 224 21.93 -18.28 0.99
N LEU A 225 21.61 -18.58 -0.27
CA LEU A 225 20.84 -17.68 -1.13
C LEU A 225 19.46 -17.38 -0.57
N SER A 226 18.77 -18.40 -0.03
CA SER A 226 17.46 -18.26 0.59
C SER A 226 17.49 -17.35 1.83
N ILE A 227 18.47 -17.54 2.72
CA ILE A 227 18.66 -16.70 3.91
C ILE A 227 18.93 -15.25 3.51
N SER A 228 19.85 -15.01 2.57
CA SER A 228 20.13 -13.65 2.11
C SER A 228 18.95 -13.01 1.39
N ALA A 229 18.18 -13.77 0.60
CA ALA A 229 16.95 -13.27 -0.03
C ALA A 229 15.88 -12.86 0.98
N ARG A 230 15.70 -13.65 2.04
CA ARG A 230 14.76 -13.33 3.13
C ARG A 230 15.15 -12.04 3.85
N ARG A 231 16.43 -11.87 4.16
CA ARG A 231 16.94 -10.65 4.80
C ARG A 231 16.86 -9.43 3.90
N LEU A 232 17.07 -9.61 2.59
CA LEU A 232 16.84 -8.56 1.59
C LEU A 232 15.37 -8.11 1.59
N ALA A 233 14.43 -9.06 1.69
CA ALA A 233 13.00 -8.76 1.81
C ALA A 233 12.64 -8.09 3.16
N GLU A 234 13.43 -8.31 4.21
CA GLU A 234 13.31 -7.63 5.51
C GLU A 234 13.95 -6.22 5.51
N GLY A 235 14.45 -5.72 4.37
CA GLY A 235 14.99 -4.37 4.21
C GLY A 235 16.49 -4.24 4.48
N ARG A 236 17.23 -5.34 4.63
CA ARG A 236 18.69 -5.32 4.79
C ARG A 236 19.39 -5.40 3.44
N PHE A 237 19.51 -4.26 2.78
CA PHE A 237 20.08 -4.16 1.44
C PHE A 237 21.61 -4.15 1.38
N ASP A 238 22.30 -4.06 2.51
CA ASP A 238 23.76 -4.04 2.62
C ASP A 238 24.38 -5.45 2.51
N GLU A 239 23.60 -6.49 2.76
CA GLU A 239 24.08 -7.86 2.75
C GLU A 239 24.36 -8.35 1.32
N ARG A 240 25.47 -9.06 1.14
CA ARG A 240 25.89 -9.63 -0.14
C ARG A 240 26.18 -11.12 0.01
N VAL A 241 25.76 -11.90 -0.98
CA VAL A 241 26.08 -13.32 -1.05
C VAL A 241 27.53 -13.47 -1.53
N PRO A 242 28.43 -14.11 -0.75
CA PRO A 242 29.83 -14.25 -1.12
C PRO A 242 29.98 -15.18 -2.33
N ILE A 243 30.68 -14.71 -3.37
CA ILE A 243 30.92 -15.46 -4.61
C ILE A 243 32.12 -16.38 -4.39
N THR A 244 31.87 -17.62 -3.98
CA THR A 244 32.92 -18.61 -3.68
C THR A 244 33.22 -19.54 -4.85
N ARG A 245 32.38 -19.55 -5.89
CA ARG A 245 32.46 -20.45 -7.05
C ARG A 245 32.30 -19.70 -8.36
N GLU A 246 32.86 -20.25 -9.44
CA GLU A 246 32.72 -19.75 -10.81
C GLU A 246 31.68 -20.53 -11.64
N ASP A 247 30.83 -21.32 -10.98
CA ASP A 247 29.78 -22.13 -11.60
C ASP A 247 28.41 -21.42 -11.59
N GLU A 248 27.34 -22.17 -11.85
CA GLU A 248 25.97 -21.64 -11.92
C GLU A 248 25.53 -20.95 -10.61
N PHE A 249 26.00 -21.43 -9.46
CA PHE A 249 25.70 -20.82 -8.16
C PHE A 249 26.45 -19.50 -7.99
N GLY A 250 27.68 -19.43 -8.47
CA GLY A 250 28.44 -18.18 -8.51
C GLY A 250 27.78 -17.11 -9.38
N GLN A 251 27.20 -17.52 -10.52
CA GLN A 251 26.44 -16.62 -11.38
C GLN A 251 25.15 -16.14 -10.70
N LEU A 252 24.42 -17.04 -10.04
CA LEU A 252 23.21 -16.68 -9.30
C LEU A 252 23.51 -15.70 -8.15
N ALA A 253 24.61 -15.92 -7.41
CA ALA A 253 25.08 -14.99 -6.38
C ALA A 253 25.43 -13.61 -6.96
N ARG A 254 26.08 -13.55 -8.13
CA ARG A 254 26.35 -12.28 -8.83
C ARG A 254 25.05 -11.55 -9.19
N THR A 255 24.09 -12.24 -9.81
CA THR A 255 22.80 -11.65 -10.17
C THR A 255 22.04 -11.17 -8.95
N PHE A 256 22.03 -11.96 -7.87
CA PHE A 256 21.43 -11.58 -6.59
C PHE A 256 22.05 -10.29 -6.04
N ASN A 257 23.38 -10.21 -6.00
CA ASN A 257 24.09 -9.03 -5.52
C ASN A 257 23.84 -7.79 -6.39
N LEU A 258 23.67 -7.96 -7.70
CA LEU A 258 23.31 -6.87 -8.62
C LEU A 258 21.91 -6.32 -8.29
N MET A 259 20.92 -7.19 -8.09
CA MET A 259 19.57 -6.78 -7.69
C MET A 259 19.56 -6.10 -6.32
N ALA A 260 20.33 -6.63 -5.35
CA ALA A 260 20.46 -6.03 -4.03
C ALA A 260 21.04 -4.61 -4.10
N ALA A 261 22.08 -4.39 -4.91
CA ALA A 261 22.65 -3.07 -5.15
C ALA A 261 21.65 -2.09 -5.81
N GLN A 262 20.90 -2.54 -6.81
CA GLN A 262 19.86 -1.71 -7.45
C GLN A 262 18.74 -1.33 -6.48
N LEU A 263 18.32 -2.26 -5.61
CA LEU A 263 17.32 -1.98 -4.58
C LEU A 263 17.83 -1.00 -3.54
N GLU A 264 19.09 -1.13 -3.10
CA GLU A 264 19.75 -0.20 -2.18
C GLU A 264 19.78 1.22 -2.76
N GLU A 265 20.18 1.36 -4.02
CA GLU A 265 20.20 2.65 -4.73
C GLU A 265 18.79 3.25 -4.88
N LEU A 266 17.80 2.43 -5.25
CA LEU A 266 16.41 2.84 -5.35
C LEU A 266 15.87 3.32 -3.99
N TYR A 267 16.10 2.57 -2.92
CA TYR A 267 15.65 2.94 -1.58
C TYR A 267 16.30 4.25 -1.11
N ALA A 268 17.61 4.40 -1.27
CA ALA A 268 18.33 5.62 -0.92
C ALA A 268 17.82 6.83 -1.71
N SER A 269 17.59 6.67 -3.03
CA SER A 269 17.04 7.74 -3.86
C SER A 269 15.61 8.11 -3.48
N LEU A 270 14.80 7.12 -3.09
CA LEU A 270 13.42 7.34 -2.65
C LEU A 270 13.39 8.04 -1.29
N GLU A 271 14.21 7.63 -0.34
CA GLU A 271 14.34 8.31 0.97
C GLU A 271 14.76 9.76 0.79
N GLN A 272 15.75 10.03 -0.07
CA GLN A 272 16.16 11.40 -0.38
C GLN A 272 15.00 12.21 -0.98
N ARG A 273 14.29 11.66 -1.99
CA ARG A 273 13.13 12.35 -2.59
C ARG A 273 12.01 12.57 -1.59
N VAL A 274 11.73 11.60 -0.72
CA VAL A 274 10.71 11.74 0.34
C VAL A 274 11.15 12.83 1.31
N ALA A 275 12.42 12.89 1.72
CA ALA A 275 12.92 13.93 2.61
C ALA A 275 12.80 15.33 1.99
N GLU A 276 13.26 15.51 0.75
CA GLU A 276 13.16 16.77 0.00
C GLU A 276 11.71 17.22 -0.16
N ARG A 277 10.80 16.31 -0.55
CA ARG A 277 9.38 16.61 -0.73
C ARG A 277 8.68 16.91 0.59
N THR A 278 9.03 16.19 1.66
CA THR A 278 8.47 16.41 3.00
C THR A 278 8.86 17.79 3.52
N GLU A 279 10.11 18.19 3.32
CA GLU A 279 10.62 19.49 3.74
C GLU A 279 9.99 20.63 2.94
N ALA A 280 9.87 20.48 1.61
CA ALA A 280 9.16 21.45 0.77
C ALA A 280 7.68 21.60 1.20
N LEU A 281 7.01 20.49 1.50
CA LEU A 281 5.62 20.53 1.97
C LEU A 281 5.50 21.23 3.33
N ARG A 282 6.43 21.00 4.26
CA ARG A 282 6.45 21.69 5.56
C ARG A 282 6.63 23.19 5.41
N ARG A 283 7.54 23.65 4.56
CA ARG A 283 7.73 25.08 4.28
C ARG A 283 6.47 25.70 3.71
N ARG A 284 5.81 25.01 2.76
CA ARG A 284 4.55 25.46 2.17
C ARG A 284 3.42 25.56 3.19
N THR A 285 3.26 24.56 4.05
CA THR A 285 2.27 24.60 5.13
C THR A 285 2.55 25.76 6.09
N ALA A 286 3.80 25.98 6.48
CA ALA A 286 4.18 27.06 7.39
C ALA A 286 3.95 28.46 6.78
N GLN A 287 4.21 28.64 5.48
CA GLN A 287 3.93 29.89 4.77
C GLN A 287 2.42 30.16 4.67
N LEU A 288 1.61 29.14 4.38
CA LEU A 288 0.15 29.26 4.35
C LEU A 288 -0.42 29.57 5.74
N GLU A 289 0.09 28.93 6.80
CA GLU A 289 -0.30 29.23 8.18
C GLU A 289 0.04 30.67 8.56
N ALA A 290 1.24 31.13 8.21
CA ALA A 290 1.68 32.51 8.43
C ALA A 290 0.79 33.54 7.71
N ALA A 291 0.46 33.29 6.44
CA ALA A 291 -0.46 34.11 5.66
C ALA A 291 -1.88 34.11 6.26
N ALA A 292 -2.36 32.95 6.72
CA ALA A 292 -3.67 32.82 7.36
C ALA A 292 -3.75 33.53 8.72
N VAL A 293 -2.65 33.61 9.47
CA VAL A 293 -2.58 34.42 10.71
C VAL A 293 -2.70 35.91 10.39
N VAL A 294 -1.95 36.41 9.40
CA VAL A 294 -2.00 37.82 8.96
C VAL A 294 -3.40 38.19 8.45
N ALA A 295 -3.99 37.32 7.64
CA ALA A 295 -5.35 37.48 7.15
C ALA A 295 -6.38 37.57 8.29
N ARG A 296 -6.22 36.75 9.34
CA ARG A 296 -7.10 36.79 10.52
C ARG A 296 -6.91 38.06 11.37
N GLU A 297 -5.66 38.48 11.57
CA GLU A 297 -5.37 39.71 12.32
C GLU A 297 -5.93 40.94 11.60
N ALA A 298 -5.80 40.98 10.27
CA ALA A 298 -6.45 41.99 9.45
C ALA A 298 -7.98 41.92 9.59
N ALA A 299 -8.60 40.74 9.42
CA ALA A 299 -10.05 40.58 9.49
C ALA A 299 -10.70 40.95 10.84
N ALA A 300 -9.93 41.11 11.92
CA ALA A 300 -10.42 41.60 13.20
C ALA A 300 -10.65 43.13 13.23
N ILE A 301 -10.09 43.85 12.26
CA ILE A 301 -10.19 45.31 12.16
C ILE A 301 -11.56 45.67 11.59
N ARG A 302 -12.33 46.45 12.34
CA ARG A 302 -13.70 46.84 12.00
C ARG A 302 -13.78 48.06 11.06
N ASP A 303 -12.70 48.81 10.98
CA ASP A 303 -12.59 50.02 10.17
C ASP A 303 -11.88 49.71 8.85
N VAL A 304 -12.51 50.04 7.73
CA VAL A 304 -12.01 49.69 6.39
C VAL A 304 -10.68 50.37 6.11
N ASP A 305 -10.51 51.65 6.45
CA ASP A 305 -9.28 52.38 6.14
C ASP A 305 -8.09 51.83 6.97
N THR A 306 -8.32 51.56 8.26
CA THR A 306 -7.32 50.94 9.15
C THR A 306 -6.93 49.53 8.68
N LEU A 307 -7.91 48.73 8.23
CA LEU A 307 -7.69 47.39 7.68
C LEU A 307 -6.74 47.45 6.47
N LEU A 308 -7.04 48.35 5.52
CA LEU A 308 -6.32 48.48 4.28
C LEU A 308 -4.88 48.93 4.52
N ASP A 309 -4.67 49.93 5.38
CA ASP A 309 -3.34 50.42 5.76
C ASP A 309 -2.49 49.33 6.42
N GLU A 310 -3.09 48.56 7.32
CA GLU A 310 -2.39 47.48 8.00
C GLU A 310 -2.05 46.32 7.05
N ALA A 311 -2.96 45.99 6.13
CA ALA A 311 -2.74 44.95 5.12
C ALA A 311 -1.56 45.28 4.21
N VAL A 312 -1.51 46.48 3.62
CA VAL A 312 -0.38 46.89 2.76
C VAL A 312 0.94 46.98 3.54
N ARG A 313 0.89 47.40 4.81
CA ARG A 313 2.07 47.46 5.69
C ARG A 313 2.61 46.06 5.98
N LEU A 314 1.75 45.09 6.29
CA LEU A 314 2.14 43.71 6.57
C LEU A 314 2.68 43.02 5.31
N ILE A 315 2.05 43.22 4.16
CA ILE A 315 2.52 42.67 2.87
C ILE A 315 3.91 43.23 2.54
N SER A 316 4.10 44.55 2.60
CA SER A 316 5.38 45.17 2.27
C SER A 316 6.49 44.80 3.28
N SER A 317 6.21 44.86 4.59
CA SER A 317 7.24 44.58 5.62
C SER A 317 7.63 43.10 5.75
N ARG A 318 6.70 42.17 5.53
CA ARG A 318 6.95 40.73 5.73
C ARG A 318 7.56 40.05 4.51
N PHE A 319 7.24 40.53 3.32
CA PHE A 319 7.76 39.99 2.06
C PHE A 319 8.86 40.87 1.45
N GLY A 320 9.14 42.05 2.01
CA GLY A 320 10.23 42.93 1.57
C GLY A 320 9.97 43.65 0.26
N PHE A 321 8.72 43.80 -0.16
CA PHE A 321 8.36 44.46 -1.41
C PHE A 321 8.49 45.98 -1.31
N TYR A 322 8.98 46.58 -2.40
CA TYR A 322 9.17 48.03 -2.56
C TYR A 322 7.88 48.82 -2.36
N HIS A 323 6.77 48.32 -2.92
CA HIS A 323 5.46 48.94 -2.79
C HIS A 323 4.38 47.87 -2.72
N ALA A 324 3.40 48.10 -1.86
CA ALA A 324 2.10 47.45 -1.90
C ALA A 324 1.01 48.52 -1.85
N GLY A 325 -0.01 48.38 -2.68
CA GLY A 325 -1.15 49.27 -2.77
C GLY A 325 -2.46 48.49 -2.85
N ILE A 326 -3.51 48.97 -2.20
CA ILE A 326 -4.86 48.43 -2.40
C ILE A 326 -5.72 49.47 -3.08
N PHE A 327 -6.28 49.08 -4.21
CA PHE A 327 -7.26 49.85 -4.96
C PHE A 327 -8.65 49.27 -4.71
N LEU A 328 -9.64 50.12 -4.47
CA LEU A 328 -11.06 49.72 -4.43
C LEU A 328 -11.78 50.24 -5.66
N VAL A 329 -12.66 49.42 -6.23
CA VAL A 329 -13.50 49.81 -7.36
C VAL A 329 -14.63 50.69 -6.84
N ASP A 330 -14.89 51.81 -7.52
CA ASP A 330 -16.01 52.70 -7.20
C ASP A 330 -17.37 52.03 -7.47
N GLU A 331 -18.45 52.62 -6.96
CA GLU A 331 -19.79 52.03 -7.09
C GLU A 331 -20.27 51.96 -8.54
N ALA A 332 -19.78 52.86 -9.39
CA ALA A 332 -20.07 52.88 -10.82
C ALA A 332 -19.30 51.79 -11.62
N GLY A 333 -18.24 51.21 -11.04
CA GLY A 333 -17.37 50.25 -11.72
C GLY A 333 -16.45 50.89 -12.77
N GLU A 334 -16.29 52.22 -12.74
CA GLU A 334 -15.53 52.97 -13.74
C GLU A 334 -14.06 53.14 -13.35
N TYR A 335 -13.79 53.30 -12.05
CA TYR A 335 -12.46 53.60 -11.55
C TYR A 335 -12.04 52.69 -10.39
N ALA A 336 -10.80 52.20 -10.45
CA ALA A 336 -10.07 51.63 -9.32
C ALA A 336 -9.32 52.76 -8.62
N ILE A 337 -9.70 53.08 -7.39
CA ILE A 337 -9.18 54.20 -6.60
C ILE A 337 -8.21 53.66 -5.55
N LEU A 338 -7.00 54.21 -5.48
CA LEU A 338 -6.03 53.83 -4.46
C LEU A 338 -6.54 54.25 -3.06
N ARG A 339 -6.61 53.30 -2.13
CA ARG A 339 -7.14 53.51 -0.77
C ARG A 339 -6.11 53.28 0.33
N ALA A 340 -5.10 52.45 0.09
CA ALA A 340 -3.96 52.28 0.99
C ALA A 340 -2.67 52.03 0.21
N ALA A 341 -1.54 52.41 0.78
CA ALA A 341 -0.23 52.24 0.18
C ALA A 341 0.91 52.17 1.22
N SER A 342 1.88 51.28 1.03
CA SER A 342 3.00 51.09 1.96
C SER A 342 4.20 52.03 1.72
N SER A 343 4.42 52.47 0.47
CA SER A 343 5.61 53.23 0.09
C SER A 343 5.40 54.75 0.13
N GLU A 344 6.49 55.52 0.18
CA GLU A 344 6.42 56.99 0.14
C GLU A 344 5.80 57.51 -1.16
N GLY A 345 6.13 56.87 -2.30
CA GLY A 345 5.49 57.16 -3.59
C GLY A 345 3.99 56.90 -3.57
N GLY A 346 3.59 55.75 -3.01
CA GLY A 346 2.18 55.43 -2.82
C GLY A 346 1.44 56.41 -1.92
N ARG A 347 2.08 56.94 -0.86
CA ARG A 347 1.47 58.00 -0.03
C ARG A 347 1.23 59.30 -0.80
N ARG A 348 2.13 59.68 -1.72
CA ARG A 348 1.89 60.82 -2.62
C ARG A 348 0.72 60.55 -3.57
N MET A 349 0.61 59.32 -4.09
CA MET A 349 -0.52 58.88 -4.91
C MET A 349 -1.85 58.95 -4.16
N LEU A 350 -1.88 58.51 -2.90
CA LEU A 350 -3.05 58.62 -2.02
C LEU A 350 -3.48 60.08 -1.82
N ALA A 351 -2.53 60.97 -1.50
CA ALA A 351 -2.81 62.38 -1.22
C ALA A 351 -3.48 63.13 -2.39
N ARG A 352 -3.24 62.69 -3.63
CA ARG A 352 -3.87 63.27 -4.84
C ARG A 352 -5.14 62.53 -5.30
N GLY A 353 -5.58 61.50 -4.58
CA GLY A 353 -6.73 60.67 -4.97
C GLY A 353 -6.49 59.89 -6.27
N HIS A 354 -5.33 59.25 -6.39
CA HIS A 354 -4.96 58.50 -7.60
C HIS A 354 -5.99 57.42 -7.93
N LYS A 355 -6.41 57.39 -9.20
CA LYS A 355 -7.42 56.47 -9.72
C LYS A 355 -7.08 56.03 -11.15
N LEU A 356 -7.45 54.80 -11.49
CA LEU A 356 -7.20 54.18 -12.78
C LEU A 356 -8.51 53.69 -13.38
N ALA A 357 -8.70 53.89 -14.68
CA ALA A 357 -9.92 53.45 -15.36
C ALA A 357 -9.93 51.91 -15.50
N VAL A 358 -11.02 51.30 -15.04
CA VAL A 358 -11.21 49.85 -15.05
C VAL A 358 -11.17 49.32 -16.48
N GLY A 359 -10.37 48.28 -16.71
CA GLY A 359 -10.16 47.60 -17.99
C GLY A 359 -9.37 48.39 -19.05
N ARG A 360 -8.91 49.61 -18.75
CA ARG A 360 -8.34 50.52 -19.78
C ARG A 360 -6.91 51.00 -19.51
N VAL A 361 -6.52 51.18 -18.25
CA VAL A 361 -5.24 51.83 -17.90
C VAL A 361 -4.48 51.02 -16.85
N GLY A 362 -3.21 50.75 -17.10
CA GLY A 362 -2.34 50.10 -16.11
C GLY A 362 -2.64 48.61 -15.92
N ILE A 363 -1.71 47.90 -15.28
CA ILE A 363 -1.90 46.51 -14.87
C ILE A 363 -3.07 46.42 -13.88
N VAL A 364 -3.13 47.33 -12.91
CA VAL A 364 -4.24 47.45 -11.95
C VAL A 364 -5.60 47.60 -12.63
N GLY A 365 -5.72 48.47 -13.65
CA GLY A 365 -6.99 48.64 -14.37
C GLY A 365 -7.38 47.38 -15.13
N TYR A 366 -6.43 46.69 -15.77
CA TYR A 366 -6.68 45.40 -16.43
C TYR A 366 -7.27 44.38 -15.44
N VAL A 367 -6.61 44.18 -14.29
CA VAL A 367 -7.07 43.22 -13.27
C VAL A 367 -8.41 43.62 -12.68
N ALA A 368 -8.67 44.91 -12.48
CA ALA A 368 -9.98 45.39 -12.02
C ALA A 368 -11.11 45.03 -13.00
N GLY A 369 -10.83 45.02 -14.31
CA GLY A 369 -11.83 44.79 -15.36
C GLY A 369 -12.04 43.32 -15.71
N THR A 370 -10.96 42.53 -15.80
CA THR A 370 -11.02 41.10 -16.15
C THR A 370 -11.17 40.21 -14.91
N GLY A 371 -10.70 40.70 -13.77
CA GLY A 371 -10.49 39.93 -12.56
C GLY A 371 -9.34 38.93 -12.65
N GLU A 372 -8.63 38.82 -13.77
CA GLU A 372 -7.53 37.86 -13.90
C GLU A 372 -6.25 38.44 -13.31
N PRO A 373 -5.51 37.69 -12.46
CA PRO A 373 -4.19 38.11 -12.01
C PRO A 373 -3.28 38.46 -13.18
N ARG A 374 -2.49 39.53 -13.06
CA ARG A 374 -1.49 39.90 -14.06
C ARG A 374 -0.15 40.17 -13.39
N ILE A 375 0.89 39.53 -13.93
CA ILE A 375 2.28 39.72 -13.49
C ILE A 375 3.08 40.20 -14.68
N ALA A 376 3.83 41.29 -14.49
CA ALA A 376 4.80 41.80 -15.43
C ALA A 376 6.20 41.67 -14.81
N LEU A 377 7.05 40.86 -15.45
CA LEU A 377 8.34 40.43 -14.90
C LEU A 377 9.49 41.39 -15.22
N ASP A 378 9.39 42.24 -16.23
CA ASP A 378 10.35 43.33 -16.46
C ASP A 378 9.65 44.51 -17.14
N VAL A 379 10.01 45.73 -16.74
CA VAL A 379 9.49 46.99 -17.29
C VAL A 379 9.78 47.12 -18.79
N GLY A 380 10.82 46.47 -19.30
CA GLY A 380 11.25 46.60 -20.70
C GLY A 380 10.24 46.08 -21.72
N GLU A 381 9.59 44.94 -21.47
CA GLU A 381 8.64 44.34 -22.43
C GLU A 381 7.22 44.92 -22.33
N ASP A 382 6.83 45.40 -21.14
CA ASP A 382 5.48 45.93 -20.82
C ASP A 382 5.49 47.44 -20.49
N ALA A 383 6.48 48.19 -20.97
CA ALA A 383 6.79 49.58 -20.58
C ALA A 383 5.61 50.58 -20.61
N VAL A 384 4.60 50.32 -21.45
CA VAL A 384 3.36 51.14 -21.55
C VAL A 384 2.57 51.15 -20.23
N PHE A 385 2.74 50.13 -19.39
CA PHE A 385 2.02 49.99 -18.12
C PHE A 385 2.75 50.56 -16.89
N PHE A 386 4.04 50.92 -17.02
CA PHE A 386 4.92 51.25 -15.89
C PHE A 386 5.28 52.75 -15.78
N ASP A 387 4.65 53.64 -16.55
CA ASP A 387 4.91 55.09 -16.51
C ASP A 387 4.27 55.75 -15.27
N ASN A 388 4.80 55.43 -14.09
CA ASN A 388 4.39 56.04 -12.82
C ASN A 388 5.55 56.85 -12.20
N PRO A 389 5.50 58.20 -12.27
CA PRO A 389 6.57 59.04 -11.74
C PRO A 389 6.76 58.93 -10.22
N ASP A 390 5.79 58.37 -9.48
CA ASP A 390 5.91 58.19 -8.03
C ASP A 390 6.59 56.91 -7.60
N LEU A 391 6.66 55.91 -8.49
CA LEU A 391 7.29 54.61 -8.26
C LEU A 391 8.37 54.33 -9.33
N PRO A 392 9.40 55.19 -9.45
CA PRO A 392 10.35 55.13 -10.56
C PRO A 392 11.31 53.93 -10.50
N LEU A 393 11.36 53.23 -9.36
CA LEU A 393 12.24 52.08 -9.16
C LEU A 393 11.55 50.75 -9.48
N THR A 394 10.26 50.75 -9.79
CA THR A 394 9.54 49.52 -10.13
C THR A 394 10.18 48.86 -11.34
N ARG A 395 10.54 47.58 -11.19
CA ARG A 395 11.10 46.72 -12.24
C ARG A 395 10.24 45.49 -12.52
N SER A 396 9.37 45.12 -11.58
CA SER A 396 8.33 44.12 -11.79
C SER A 396 7.10 44.48 -10.97
N GLU A 397 5.92 44.10 -11.46
CA GLU A 397 4.63 44.39 -10.82
C GLU A 397 3.71 43.16 -10.89
N MET A 398 3.00 42.91 -9.80
CA MET A 398 1.96 41.91 -9.69
C MET A 398 0.68 42.60 -9.20
N ALA A 399 -0.38 42.47 -9.98
CA ALA A 399 -1.71 42.86 -9.56
C ALA A 399 -2.60 41.63 -9.39
N LEU A 400 -3.25 41.54 -8.24
CA LEU A 400 -4.14 40.45 -7.85
C LEU A 400 -5.54 40.98 -7.58
N PRO A 401 -6.58 40.30 -8.06
CA PRO A 401 -7.96 40.74 -7.88
C PRO A 401 -8.39 40.50 -6.42
N LEU A 402 -9.04 41.50 -5.81
CA LEU A 402 -9.77 41.33 -4.56
C LEU A 402 -11.19 40.88 -4.92
N ARG A 403 -11.50 39.59 -4.73
CA ARG A 403 -12.76 38.98 -5.17
C ARG A 403 -13.63 38.57 -3.99
N VAL A 404 -14.91 38.92 -4.07
CA VAL A 404 -15.94 38.48 -3.11
C VAL A 404 -17.16 38.02 -3.89
N HIS A 405 -17.60 36.78 -3.65
CA HIS A 405 -18.72 36.14 -4.37
C HIS A 405 -18.62 36.25 -5.91
N GLY A 406 -17.40 36.15 -6.46
CA GLY A 406 -17.15 36.23 -7.91
C GLY A 406 -17.07 37.66 -8.48
N ARG A 407 -17.37 38.70 -7.69
CA ARG A 407 -17.24 40.11 -8.05
C ARG A 407 -15.87 40.65 -7.64
N VAL A 408 -15.23 41.42 -8.52
CA VAL A 408 -13.99 42.16 -8.20
C VAL A 408 -14.39 43.44 -7.45
N ILE A 409 -13.98 43.56 -6.20
CA ILE A 409 -14.23 44.74 -5.36
C ILE A 409 -13.03 45.68 -5.31
N GLY A 410 -11.88 45.21 -5.78
CA GLY A 410 -10.61 45.94 -5.72
C GLY A 410 -9.47 45.15 -6.32
N VAL A 411 -8.26 45.69 -6.20
CA VAL A 411 -7.02 45.10 -6.68
C VAL A 411 -5.93 45.32 -5.63
N LEU A 412 -5.20 44.27 -5.31
CA LEU A 412 -3.94 44.35 -4.58
C LEU A 412 -2.82 44.49 -5.61
N ASP A 413 -2.10 45.60 -5.55
CA ASP A 413 -0.92 45.90 -6.36
C ASP A 413 0.34 45.71 -5.52
N VAL A 414 1.33 44.99 -6.06
CA VAL A 414 2.61 44.72 -5.41
C VAL A 414 3.73 44.93 -6.42
N GLN A 415 4.71 45.74 -6.06
CA GLN A 415 5.81 46.13 -6.95
C GLN A 415 7.17 45.88 -6.30
N SER A 416 8.17 45.54 -7.12
CA SER A 416 9.55 45.28 -6.70
C SER A 416 10.56 46.07 -7.52
N GLU A 417 11.69 46.42 -6.91
CA GLU A 417 12.85 47.02 -7.58
C GLU A 417 13.67 46.00 -8.37
N GLU A 418 13.42 44.70 -8.18
CA GLU A 418 14.08 43.62 -8.90
C GLU A 418 13.23 43.15 -10.10
N PRO A 419 13.86 42.83 -11.24
CA PRO A 419 13.18 42.18 -12.35
C PRO A 419 12.87 40.72 -11.97
N ALA A 420 11.73 40.23 -12.41
CA ALA A 420 11.24 38.88 -12.18
C ALA A 420 11.23 38.48 -10.68
N ALA A 421 10.89 39.43 -9.81
CA ALA A 421 10.95 39.25 -8.36
C ALA A 421 9.92 38.28 -7.78
N PHE A 422 8.92 37.87 -8.58
CA PHE A 422 7.81 37.05 -8.13
C PHE A 422 7.92 35.62 -8.63
N SER A 423 8.04 34.67 -7.70
CA SER A 423 7.94 33.24 -8.03
C SER A 423 6.47 32.79 -8.13
N GLU A 424 6.23 31.62 -8.73
CA GLU A 424 4.90 30.99 -8.72
C GLU A 424 4.37 30.75 -7.28
N GLU A 425 5.27 30.54 -6.33
CA GLU A 425 4.92 30.37 -4.91
C GLU A 425 4.45 31.70 -4.29
N ASP A 426 5.14 32.82 -4.59
CA ASP A 426 4.75 34.16 -4.12
C ASP A 426 3.37 34.55 -4.66
N ILE A 427 3.11 34.28 -5.94
CA ILE A 427 1.81 34.53 -6.58
C ILE A 427 0.70 33.78 -5.85
N ALA A 428 0.89 32.49 -5.58
CA ALA A 428 -0.12 31.66 -4.93
C ALA A 428 -0.39 32.14 -3.48
N VAL A 429 0.65 32.48 -2.73
CA VAL A 429 0.52 32.97 -1.35
C VAL A 429 -0.15 34.34 -1.32
N LEU A 430 0.25 35.27 -2.20
CA LEU A 430 -0.34 36.60 -2.29
C LEU A 430 -1.79 36.57 -2.78
N GLN A 431 -2.17 35.63 -3.68
CA GLN A 431 -3.56 35.46 -4.10
C GLN A 431 -4.45 35.01 -2.93
N VAL A 432 -3.97 34.07 -2.11
CA VAL A 432 -4.71 33.66 -0.91
C VAL A 432 -4.89 34.84 0.05
N MET A 433 -3.86 35.67 0.23
CA MET A 433 -3.99 36.88 1.05
C MET A 433 -4.96 37.89 0.43
N ALA A 434 -4.91 38.11 -0.88
CA ALA A 434 -5.83 38.98 -1.60
C ALA A 434 -7.29 38.54 -1.39
N ASP A 435 -7.58 37.24 -1.49
CA ASP A 435 -8.92 36.69 -1.26
C ASP A 435 -9.40 36.94 0.19
N GLN A 436 -8.51 36.78 1.19
CA GLN A 436 -8.85 37.04 2.58
C GLN A 436 -9.05 38.53 2.89
N ILE A 437 -8.20 39.40 2.31
CA ILE A 437 -8.34 40.85 2.42
C ILE A 437 -9.66 41.29 1.81
N ALA A 438 -10.02 40.75 0.64
CA ALA A 438 -11.28 41.05 -0.02
C ALA A 438 -12.48 40.71 0.87
N LEU A 439 -12.47 39.53 1.49
CA LEU A 439 -13.52 39.11 2.43
C LEU A 439 -13.57 40.02 3.68
N ALA A 440 -12.43 40.41 4.22
CA ALA A 440 -12.35 41.31 5.37
C ALA A 440 -12.91 42.71 5.04
N ILE A 441 -12.60 43.25 3.86
CA ILE A 441 -13.14 44.53 3.37
C ILE A 441 -14.67 44.46 3.28
N GLU A 442 -15.22 43.39 2.69
CA GLU A 442 -16.68 43.24 2.56
C GLU A 442 -17.35 43.15 3.94
N ASN A 443 -16.77 42.38 4.87
CA ASN A 443 -17.31 42.25 6.22
C ASN A 443 -17.29 43.59 6.99
N ALA A 444 -16.20 44.36 6.88
CA ALA A 444 -16.09 45.67 7.50
C ALA A 444 -17.10 46.66 6.90
N ARG A 445 -17.27 46.67 5.56
CA ARG A 445 -18.27 47.50 4.87
C ARG A 445 -19.70 47.16 5.31
N LEU A 446 -20.06 45.87 5.33
CA LEU A 446 -21.39 45.42 5.76
C LEU A 446 -21.68 45.78 7.22
N LEU A 447 -20.68 45.66 8.09
CA LEU A 447 -20.80 46.05 9.49
C LEU A 447 -21.05 47.56 9.62
N GLU A 448 -20.29 48.37 8.88
CA GLU A 448 -20.45 49.83 8.91
C GLU A 448 -21.83 50.27 8.41
N GLU A 449 -22.31 49.68 7.31
CA GLU A 449 -23.64 49.94 6.76
C GLU A 449 -24.76 49.57 7.75
N SER A 450 -24.65 48.39 8.38
CA SER A 450 -25.59 47.95 9.41
C SER A 450 -25.64 48.93 10.59
N GLN A 451 -24.47 49.37 11.07
CA GLN A 451 -24.39 50.35 12.16
C GLN A 451 -24.93 51.73 11.76
N ARG A 452 -24.67 52.20 10.53
CA ARG A 452 -25.24 53.46 10.02
C ARG A 452 -26.76 53.39 9.98
N THR A 453 -27.31 52.30 9.45
CA THR A 453 -28.74 52.06 9.38
C THR A 453 -29.38 52.04 10.77
N LEU A 454 -28.77 51.35 11.74
CA LEU A 454 -29.24 51.35 13.13
C LEU A 454 -29.26 52.76 13.74
N ARG A 455 -28.17 53.54 13.59
CA ARG A 455 -28.11 54.91 14.08
C ARG A 455 -29.17 55.81 13.46
N GLU A 456 -29.45 55.65 12.17
CA GLU A 456 -30.49 56.41 11.49
C GLU A 456 -31.90 56.04 11.98
N LEU A 457 -32.17 54.75 12.15
CA LEU A 457 -33.43 54.28 12.75
C LEU A 457 -33.59 54.84 14.17
N GLU A 458 -32.58 54.73 15.03
CA GLU A 458 -32.60 55.27 16.39
C GLU A 458 -32.90 56.77 16.41
N ARG A 459 -32.28 57.55 15.51
CA ARG A 459 -32.54 58.99 15.37
C ARG A 459 -33.98 59.27 14.98
N LEU A 460 -34.50 58.61 13.95
CA LEU A 460 -35.87 58.77 13.46
C LEU A 460 -36.91 58.38 14.53
N TYR A 461 -36.68 57.27 15.24
CA TYR A 461 -37.54 56.85 16.35
C TYR A 461 -37.51 57.89 17.49
N GLY A 462 -36.34 58.41 17.86
CA GLY A 462 -36.20 59.43 18.89
C GLY A 462 -36.92 60.75 18.57
N GLU A 463 -36.84 61.20 17.31
CA GLU A 463 -37.59 62.37 16.81
C GLU A 463 -39.09 62.16 16.92
N ARG A 464 -39.59 61.00 16.45
CA ARG A 464 -41.01 60.66 16.48
C ARG A 464 -41.58 60.59 17.90
N VAL A 465 -40.83 60.00 18.83
CA VAL A 465 -41.20 59.95 20.26
C VAL A 465 -41.29 61.38 20.81
N ARG A 466 -40.28 62.23 20.56
CA ARG A 466 -40.27 63.61 21.05
C ARG A 466 -41.46 64.41 20.53
N GLU A 467 -41.78 64.33 19.24
CA GLU A 467 -42.94 65.02 18.65
C GLU A 467 -44.27 64.55 19.23
N ALA A 468 -44.43 63.24 19.41
CA ALA A 468 -45.64 62.67 20.01
C ALA A 468 -45.83 63.13 21.45
N TRP A 469 -44.76 63.13 22.25
CA TRP A 469 -44.77 63.60 23.63
C TRP A 469 -44.98 65.11 23.76
N GLN A 470 -44.37 65.92 22.89
CA GLN A 470 -44.59 67.37 22.85
C GLN A 470 -46.06 67.71 22.57
N ARG A 471 -46.71 67.04 21.60
CA ARG A 471 -48.14 67.26 21.34
C ARG A 471 -49.02 66.83 22.52
N TRP A 472 -48.71 65.70 23.12
CA TRP A 472 -49.51 65.16 24.23
C TRP A 472 -49.41 66.01 25.51
N ILE A 473 -48.26 66.62 25.79
CA ILE A 473 -48.05 67.38 27.04
C ILE A 473 -48.63 68.80 27.01
N VAL A 474 -48.82 69.41 25.82
CA VAL A 474 -49.31 70.80 25.68
C VAL A 474 -50.69 71.01 26.32
N GLN A 475 -51.54 69.99 26.37
CA GLN A 475 -52.88 70.06 26.96
C GLN A 475 -52.92 69.66 28.45
N ARG A 476 -51.76 69.46 29.09
CA ARG A 476 -51.63 68.91 30.44
C ARG A 476 -50.82 69.83 31.37
N PRO A 477 -50.97 69.71 32.70
CA PRO A 477 -50.14 70.44 33.66
C PRO A 477 -48.65 70.16 33.44
N ALA A 478 -47.82 71.22 33.52
CA ALA A 478 -46.39 71.16 33.23
C ALA A 478 -45.59 70.29 34.23
N ALA A 479 -46.09 70.11 35.46
CA ALA A 479 -45.54 69.19 36.45
C ALA A 479 -46.59 68.84 37.53
N TYR A 480 -46.25 67.87 38.38
CA TYR A 480 -47.02 67.55 39.59
C TYR A 480 -46.08 67.60 40.81
N ARG A 481 -46.59 68.05 41.96
CA ARG A 481 -45.83 68.11 43.21
C ARG A 481 -46.59 67.47 44.35
N TYR A 482 -45.88 66.67 45.15
CA TYR A 482 -46.39 66.14 46.41
C TYR A 482 -46.04 67.07 47.57
N THR A 483 -47.05 67.49 48.35
CA THR A 483 -46.92 68.42 49.49
C THR A 483 -46.78 67.71 50.85
N GLY A 484 -46.71 66.39 50.87
CA GLY A 484 -46.79 65.58 52.10
C GLY A 484 -48.20 65.16 52.47
N VAL A 485 -49.23 65.77 51.86
CA VAL A 485 -50.65 65.45 52.10
C VAL A 485 -51.41 65.21 50.79
N ALA A 486 -51.11 65.95 49.72
CA ALA A 486 -51.77 65.81 48.42
C ALA A 486 -50.79 65.96 47.25
N VAL A 487 -51.23 65.52 46.06
CA VAL A 487 -50.54 65.76 44.78
C VAL A 487 -51.27 66.89 44.05
N GLU A 488 -50.54 67.96 43.72
CA GLU A 488 -51.09 69.16 43.07
C GLU A 488 -50.44 69.38 41.70
N PRO A 489 -51.20 69.82 40.68
CA PRO A 489 -50.65 70.21 39.39
C PRO A 489 -49.92 71.55 39.48
N LEU A 490 -48.86 71.70 38.70
CA LEU A 490 -48.10 72.94 38.53
C LEU A 490 -48.22 73.40 37.08
N SER A 491 -48.59 74.67 36.91
CA SER A 491 -48.76 75.30 35.59
C SER A 491 -47.43 75.69 34.94
N GLU A 492 -46.36 75.86 35.75
CA GLU A 492 -45.01 76.16 35.27
C GLU A 492 -44.07 74.98 35.49
N PRO A 493 -43.20 74.65 34.52
CA PRO A 493 -42.23 73.58 34.66
C PRO A 493 -41.20 73.92 35.74
N VAL A 494 -41.03 73.02 36.71
CA VAL A 494 -39.98 73.14 37.72
C VAL A 494 -38.64 72.83 37.05
N ARG A 495 -37.81 73.86 36.84
CA ARG A 495 -36.45 73.64 36.33
C ARG A 495 -35.68 72.77 37.34
N PRO A 496 -35.08 71.65 36.91
CA PRO A 496 -34.14 70.94 37.77
C PRO A 496 -33.00 71.90 38.07
N ALA A 497 -32.83 72.30 39.33
CA ALA A 497 -31.59 72.95 39.75
C ALA A 497 -30.48 71.92 39.50
N GLY A 498 -29.52 72.26 38.63
CA GLY A 498 -28.48 71.32 38.18
C GLY A 498 -27.79 70.61 39.33
N ASP A 499 -27.16 69.47 39.02
CA ASP A 499 -26.55 68.47 39.91
C ASP A 499 -25.54 69.08 40.91
N GLY A 500 -26.05 69.90 41.83
CA GLY A 500 -25.30 70.39 42.97
C GLY A 500 -25.02 69.21 43.88
N THR A 501 -23.89 69.26 44.56
CA THR A 501 -23.33 68.28 45.51
C THR A 501 -24.21 67.94 46.72
N ASP A 502 -25.51 68.23 46.66
CA ASP A 502 -26.51 67.92 47.67
C ASP A 502 -26.97 66.47 47.54
N SER A 503 -26.30 65.56 48.27
CA SER A 503 -26.61 64.12 48.32
C SER A 503 -28.04 63.78 48.80
N ARG A 504 -28.85 64.78 49.17
CA ARG A 504 -30.25 64.67 49.58
C ARG A 504 -31.25 65.04 48.48
N ARG A 505 -30.78 65.51 47.33
CA ARG A 505 -31.57 65.62 46.09
C ARG A 505 -31.26 64.45 45.19
N LEU A 506 -32.30 63.86 44.62
CA LEU A 506 -32.17 62.79 43.63
C LEU A 506 -33.03 63.15 42.43
N THR A 507 -32.38 63.31 41.29
CA THR A 507 -32.99 63.60 40.00
C THR A 507 -33.02 62.32 39.19
N ILE A 508 -34.20 61.88 38.77
CA ILE A 508 -34.38 60.63 38.04
C ILE A 508 -34.99 60.96 36.68
N PRO A 509 -34.26 60.75 35.58
CA PRO A 509 -34.79 61.00 34.25
C PRO A 509 -35.82 59.92 33.88
N ILE A 510 -36.98 60.34 33.38
CA ILE A 510 -37.97 59.44 32.78
C ILE A 510 -37.56 59.25 31.32
N ARG A 511 -37.03 58.06 30.98
CA ARG A 511 -36.49 57.77 29.64
C ARG A 511 -37.33 56.74 28.90
N LEU A 512 -37.64 57.03 27.65
CA LEU A 512 -38.21 56.09 26.68
C LEU A 512 -37.27 56.02 25.48
N TRP A 513 -36.81 54.81 25.14
CA TRP A 513 -35.96 54.58 23.97
C TRP A 513 -34.74 55.51 23.93
N GLY A 514 -34.12 55.77 25.10
CA GLY A 514 -32.97 56.66 25.25
C GLY A 514 -33.28 58.16 25.24
N GLN A 515 -34.53 58.58 24.99
CA GLN A 515 -34.96 59.97 25.07
C GLN A 515 -35.55 60.30 26.43
N THR A 516 -35.08 61.38 27.06
CA THR A 516 -35.68 61.89 28.31
C THR A 516 -36.97 62.64 27.98
N ILE A 517 -38.11 62.12 28.40
CA ILE A 517 -39.43 62.74 28.22
C ILE A 517 -39.89 63.55 29.44
N GLY A 518 -39.23 63.35 30.59
CA GLY A 518 -39.58 64.00 31.84
C GLY A 518 -38.53 63.77 32.92
N THR A 519 -38.73 64.33 34.10
CA THR A 519 -37.79 64.18 35.22
C THR A 519 -38.56 64.15 36.53
N ILE A 520 -38.18 63.22 37.41
CA ILE A 520 -38.68 63.13 38.77
C ILE A 520 -37.63 63.73 39.70
N LEU A 521 -38.05 64.69 40.53
CA LEU A 521 -37.19 65.30 41.54
C LEU A 521 -37.63 64.83 42.93
N LEU A 522 -36.75 64.10 43.61
CA LEU A 522 -36.91 63.70 44.99
C LEU A 522 -36.00 64.55 45.88
N ARG A 523 -36.56 65.07 46.98
CA ARG A 523 -35.83 65.91 47.93
C ARG A 523 -36.11 65.45 49.36
N ARG A 524 -35.04 65.19 50.12
CA ARG A 524 -35.10 64.93 51.56
C ARG A 524 -34.90 66.21 52.37
N THR A 525 -35.43 66.23 53.59
CA THR A 525 -35.16 67.30 54.57
C THR A 525 -33.75 67.15 55.16
N GLU A 526 -33.21 68.22 55.75
CA GLU A 526 -31.83 68.22 56.28
C GLU A 526 -31.62 67.18 57.41
N GLU A 527 -32.67 66.84 58.14
CA GLU A 527 -32.69 65.85 59.23
C GLU A 527 -32.60 64.39 58.73
N GLN A 528 -32.84 64.14 57.44
CA GLN A 528 -32.84 62.80 56.85
C GLN A 528 -31.47 62.43 56.26
N PRO A 529 -31.11 61.12 56.28
CA PRO A 529 -29.86 60.67 55.69
C PRO A 529 -29.86 60.84 54.16
N PRO A 530 -28.68 61.05 53.54
CA PRO A 530 -28.51 61.02 52.09
C PRO A 530 -29.06 59.74 51.44
N TRP A 531 -29.44 59.82 50.17
CA TRP A 531 -29.96 58.67 49.42
C TRP A 531 -28.92 57.55 49.29
N SER A 532 -29.28 56.35 49.72
CA SER A 532 -28.44 55.16 49.56
C SER A 532 -28.37 54.72 48.09
N LEU A 533 -27.41 53.86 47.76
CA LEU A 533 -27.24 53.36 46.39
C LEU A 533 -28.41 52.45 45.97
N ASP A 534 -28.98 51.68 46.90
CA ASP A 534 -30.15 50.83 46.64
C ASP A 534 -31.43 51.65 46.49
N GLU A 535 -31.59 52.72 47.30
CA GLU A 535 -32.71 53.66 47.15
C GLU A 535 -32.67 54.40 45.82
N ARG A 536 -31.46 54.75 45.35
CA ARG A 536 -31.26 55.36 44.02
C ARG A 536 -31.66 54.40 42.91
N ARG A 537 -31.20 53.14 42.95
CA ARG A 537 -31.56 52.11 41.96
C ARG A 537 -33.07 51.85 41.94
N LEU A 538 -33.70 51.71 43.11
CA LEU A 538 -35.14 51.52 43.20
C LEU A 538 -35.90 52.71 42.59
N ALA A 539 -35.44 53.93 42.85
CA ALA A 539 -36.08 55.12 42.30
C ALA A 539 -35.86 55.24 40.78
N GLU A 540 -34.70 54.83 40.26
CA GLU A 540 -34.44 54.68 38.81
C GLU A 540 -35.39 53.65 38.18
N GLU A 541 -35.55 52.47 38.77
CA GLU A 541 -36.50 51.44 38.31
C GLU A 541 -37.95 51.94 38.29
N ILE A 542 -38.37 52.68 39.33
CA ILE A 542 -39.69 53.32 39.36
C ILE A 542 -39.81 54.37 38.25
N GLY A 543 -38.75 55.14 37.98
CA GLY A 543 -38.70 56.07 36.85
C GLY A 543 -38.91 55.39 35.50
N GLU A 544 -38.33 54.20 35.30
CA GLU A 544 -38.53 53.38 34.09
C GLU A 544 -39.96 52.85 33.99
N GLN A 545 -40.52 52.35 35.09
CA GLN A 545 -41.92 51.87 35.12
C GLN A 545 -42.92 53.01 34.86
N ILE A 546 -42.68 54.19 35.40
CA ILE A 546 -43.49 55.39 35.11
C ILE A 546 -43.38 55.75 33.63
N ALA A 547 -42.20 55.69 33.03
CA ALA A 547 -42.01 55.95 31.60
C ALA A 547 -42.88 55.01 30.74
N LEU A 548 -42.88 53.72 31.05
CA LEU A 548 -43.67 52.72 30.33
C LEU A 548 -45.18 52.91 30.52
N ALA A 549 -45.62 53.19 31.76
CA ALA A 549 -47.02 53.43 32.06
C ALA A 549 -47.54 54.69 31.36
N LEU A 550 -46.73 55.75 31.33
CA LEU A 550 -47.03 57.00 30.63
C LEU A 550 -47.13 56.79 29.10
N GLU A 551 -46.24 56.00 28.50
CA GLU A 551 -46.33 55.64 27.07
C GLU A 551 -47.58 54.80 26.76
N SER A 552 -47.91 53.84 27.62
CA SER A 552 -49.12 53.03 27.47
C SER A 552 -50.38 53.90 27.56
N ALA A 553 -50.42 54.87 28.47
CA ALA A 553 -51.54 55.78 28.61
C ALA A 553 -51.69 56.68 27.36
N ARG A 554 -50.58 57.25 26.89
CA ARG A 554 -50.52 58.07 25.67
C ARG A 554 -51.03 57.30 24.45
N LEU A 555 -50.54 56.06 24.24
CA LEU A 555 -50.93 55.22 23.12
C LEU A 555 -52.39 54.78 23.18
N LEU A 556 -52.89 54.45 24.38
CA LEU A 556 -54.29 54.08 24.58
C LEU A 556 -55.22 55.24 24.21
N GLU A 557 -54.90 56.44 24.67
CA GLU A 557 -55.67 57.65 24.40
C GLU A 557 -55.64 58.02 22.91
N GLU A 558 -54.46 57.99 22.28
CA GLU A 558 -54.33 58.20 20.82
C GLU A 558 -55.18 57.19 20.02
N THR A 559 -55.21 55.93 20.47
CA THR A 559 -56.03 54.88 19.86
C THR A 559 -57.52 55.15 20.09
N GLN A 560 -57.92 55.61 21.28
CA GLN A 560 -59.31 55.95 21.59
C GLN A 560 -59.80 57.16 20.79
N GLU A 561 -59.01 58.23 20.70
CA GLU A 561 -59.33 59.40 19.88
C GLU A 561 -59.48 59.03 18.41
N ARG A 562 -58.57 58.19 17.90
CA ARG A 562 -58.65 57.70 16.52
C ARG A 562 -59.90 56.86 16.30
N ALA A 563 -60.21 55.94 17.20
CA ALA A 563 -61.41 55.10 17.12
C ALA A 563 -62.69 55.95 17.21
N ALA A 564 -62.74 56.94 18.10
CA ALA A 564 -63.87 57.86 18.22
C ALA A 564 -64.07 58.69 16.95
N ARG A 565 -62.97 59.18 16.35
CA ARG A 565 -63.00 59.90 15.07
C ARG A 565 -63.51 59.01 13.92
N GLU A 566 -63.00 57.78 13.82
CA GLU A 566 -63.44 56.82 12.80
C GLU A 566 -64.91 56.42 12.99
N GLN A 567 -65.35 56.20 14.24
CA GLN A 567 -66.75 55.93 14.56
C GLN A 567 -67.64 57.11 14.19
N MET A 568 -67.25 58.34 14.54
CA MET A 568 -67.96 59.56 14.18
C MET A 568 -68.10 59.69 12.66
N LEU A 569 -67.00 59.51 11.90
CA LEU A 569 -67.03 59.53 10.44
C LEU A 569 -67.93 58.44 9.85
N SER A 570 -67.90 57.24 10.42
CA SER A 570 -68.77 56.14 10.01
C SER A 570 -70.25 56.43 10.30
N GLU A 571 -70.59 57.00 11.45
CA GLU A 571 -71.94 57.40 11.83
C GLU A 571 -72.47 58.52 10.92
N MET A 572 -71.65 59.56 10.66
CA MET A 572 -71.98 60.62 9.70
C MET A 572 -72.24 60.03 8.30
N THR A 573 -71.37 59.15 7.81
CA THR A 573 -71.53 58.52 6.49
C THR A 573 -72.81 57.65 6.43
N ALA A 574 -73.12 56.93 7.52
CA ALA A 574 -74.34 56.12 7.62
C ALA A 574 -75.61 56.98 7.67
N GLN A 575 -75.58 58.14 8.32
CA GLN A 575 -76.72 59.09 8.31
C GLN A 575 -76.92 59.69 6.91
N LEU A 576 -75.84 60.08 6.24
CA LEU A 576 -75.89 60.63 4.88
C LEU A 576 -76.45 59.63 3.87
N THR A 577 -76.06 58.36 3.96
CA THR A 577 -76.51 57.30 3.04
C THR A 577 -77.92 56.78 3.31
N ARG A 578 -78.53 57.08 4.47
CA ARG A 578 -79.94 56.75 4.78
C ARG A 578 -80.95 57.70 4.13
N SER A 579 -80.52 58.89 3.71
CA SER A 579 -81.36 59.82 2.97
C SER A 579 -81.45 59.41 1.49
N LEU A 580 -82.65 59.05 1.02
CA LEU A 580 -82.91 58.64 -0.37
C LEU A 580 -83.19 59.82 -1.32
N ASP A 581 -83.16 61.05 -0.80
CA ASP A 581 -83.39 62.28 -1.56
C ASP A 581 -82.12 63.15 -1.53
N VAL A 582 -81.70 63.62 -2.72
CA VAL A 582 -80.45 64.36 -2.93
C VAL A 582 -80.47 65.70 -2.19
N GLU A 583 -81.61 66.37 -2.16
CA GLU A 583 -81.78 67.64 -1.47
C GLU A 583 -81.66 67.44 0.05
N THR A 584 -82.33 66.42 0.59
CA THR A 584 -82.25 66.04 2.01
C THR A 584 -80.83 65.57 2.41
N LEU A 585 -80.11 64.88 1.51
CA LEU A 585 -78.73 64.45 1.75
C LEU A 585 -77.78 65.65 1.85
N LEU A 586 -77.89 66.62 0.93
CA LEU A 586 -77.07 67.83 0.95
C LEU A 586 -77.34 68.70 2.17
N GLN A 587 -78.61 68.88 2.54
CA GLN A 587 -78.96 69.62 3.75
C GLN A 587 -78.45 68.91 5.02
N THR A 588 -78.49 67.58 5.06
CA THR A 588 -77.94 66.80 6.18
C THR A 588 -76.42 66.92 6.24
N ALA A 589 -75.73 66.84 5.10
CA ALA A 589 -74.28 67.03 5.02
C ALA A 589 -73.85 68.43 5.47
N LEU A 590 -74.53 69.46 4.97
CA LEU A 590 -74.29 70.85 5.37
C LEU A 590 -74.51 71.05 6.87
N ARG A 591 -75.57 70.48 7.45
CA ARG A 591 -75.88 70.58 8.87
C ARG A 591 -74.86 69.88 9.77
N GLU A 592 -74.36 68.71 9.36
CA GLU A 592 -73.33 68.01 10.10
C GLU A 592 -71.95 68.67 9.96
N LEU A 593 -71.63 69.25 8.80
CA LEU A 593 -70.41 70.05 8.64
C LEU A 593 -70.47 71.36 9.44
N ALA A 594 -71.65 71.96 9.59
CA ALA A 594 -71.87 73.17 10.39
C ALA A 594 -71.68 72.95 11.90
N ARG A 595 -71.62 71.70 12.37
CA ARG A 595 -71.29 71.35 13.77
C ARG A 595 -69.79 71.28 14.04
N LEU A 596 -68.95 71.33 13.02
CA LEU A 596 -67.51 71.39 13.21
C LEU A 596 -67.15 72.74 13.83
N PRO A 597 -66.29 72.78 14.86
CA PRO A 597 -65.78 74.04 15.40
C PRO A 597 -65.01 74.81 14.32
N GLU A 598 -65.12 76.15 14.35
CA GLU A 598 -64.41 77.09 13.45
C GLU A 598 -64.90 77.14 11.99
N VAL A 599 -66.16 76.83 11.72
CA VAL A 599 -66.75 76.97 10.39
C VAL A 599 -67.81 78.07 10.36
N ASP A 600 -67.49 79.21 9.74
CA ASP A 600 -68.35 80.39 9.70
C ASP A 600 -69.40 80.36 8.57
N GLU A 601 -69.11 79.70 7.45
CA GLU A 601 -70.01 79.59 6.30
C GLU A 601 -69.77 78.29 5.52
N ILE A 602 -70.85 77.60 5.11
CA ILE A 602 -70.80 76.39 4.30
C ILE A 602 -71.83 76.46 3.18
N ALA A 603 -71.37 76.35 1.94
CA ALA A 603 -72.22 76.25 0.75
C ALA A 603 -71.78 75.07 -0.12
N VAL A 604 -72.74 74.35 -0.70
CA VAL A 604 -72.49 73.30 -1.69
C VAL A 604 -73.10 73.72 -3.03
N TYR A 605 -72.26 73.72 -4.08
CA TYR A 605 -72.66 74.01 -5.45
C TYR A 605 -72.72 72.74 -6.29
N LEU A 606 -73.84 72.54 -7.00
CA LEU A 606 -73.99 71.45 -7.96
C LEU A 606 -73.95 72.02 -9.40
N GLY A 607 -72.96 71.62 -10.19
CA GLY A 607 -72.80 72.02 -11.60
C GLY A 607 -71.32 72.08 -12.05
N PRO A 608 -71.04 72.20 -13.36
CA PRO A 608 -69.67 72.37 -13.86
C PRO A 608 -69.07 73.71 -13.40
N GLU A 609 -67.75 73.73 -13.13
CA GLU A 609 -67.03 74.83 -12.46
C GLU A 609 -67.21 76.21 -13.13
N GLU A 610 -67.45 76.27 -14.44
CA GLU A 610 -67.69 77.51 -15.19
C GLU A 610 -69.01 77.45 -15.98
N GLY A 611 -69.98 78.31 -15.61
CA GLY A 611 -71.24 78.52 -16.34
C GLY A 611 -72.44 78.90 -15.45
N ASP A 612 -73.33 79.72 -15.98
CA ASP A 612 -74.52 80.39 -15.40
C ASP A 612 -75.65 79.45 -14.91
N GLY A 613 -75.31 78.23 -14.46
CA GLY A 613 -76.24 77.17 -14.09
C GLY A 613 -76.07 76.61 -12.68
N ARG A 614 -75.39 77.33 -11.78
CA ARG A 614 -75.18 76.88 -10.39
C ARG A 614 -76.49 76.86 -9.61
N LYS A 615 -76.84 75.73 -9.02
CA LYS A 615 -77.83 75.66 -7.93
C LYS A 615 -77.08 75.68 -6.61
N GLU A 616 -77.38 76.67 -5.78
CA GLU A 616 -76.81 76.88 -4.45
C GLU A 616 -77.77 76.33 -3.40
N VAL A 617 -77.25 75.50 -2.49
CA VAL A 617 -77.95 75.09 -1.28
C VAL A 617 -77.16 75.67 -0.12
N GLN A 618 -77.71 76.70 0.51
CA GLN A 618 -77.10 77.43 1.62
C GLN A 618 -77.86 77.10 2.91
N VAL A 619 -77.12 76.83 3.98
CA VAL A 619 -77.68 76.67 5.33
C VAL A 619 -76.95 77.68 6.21
N GLU A 620 -77.64 78.73 6.66
CA GLU A 620 -77.10 79.67 7.64
C GLU A 620 -76.92 78.96 8.99
N ALA A 621 -75.68 78.89 9.48
CA ALA A 621 -75.40 78.44 10.83
C ALA A 621 -75.82 79.57 11.80
N GLY A 622 -76.89 79.35 12.57
CA GLY A 622 -77.25 80.25 13.68
C GLY A 622 -76.18 80.25 14.78
N PRO A 623 -76.10 81.31 15.60
CA PRO A 623 -75.09 81.42 16.64
C PRO A 623 -75.16 80.23 17.60
N ALA A 624 -74.00 79.70 17.98
CA ALA A 624 -73.88 78.71 19.03
C ALA A 624 -74.37 79.32 20.36
N ASP A 625 -75.43 78.75 20.94
CA ASP A 625 -75.82 79.08 22.32
C ASP A 625 -74.68 78.68 23.27
N GLU A 626 -74.15 79.65 24.02
CA GLU A 626 -73.28 79.43 25.17
C GLU A 626 -74.11 78.85 26.33
N ASP A 627 -73.77 77.64 26.77
CA ASP A 627 -74.10 77.10 28.11
C ASP A 627 -72.88 76.38 28.70
#